data_AF-A0A8R2DM22-F1
#
_entry.id   AF-A0A8R2DM22-F1
#
_cell.length_a   1.000
_cell.length_b   1.000
_cell.length_c   1.000
_cell.angle_alpha   90.00
_cell.angle_beta   90.00
_cell.angle_gamma   90.00
#
_symmetry.space_group_name_H-M   'P 1'
#
loop_
_entity.id
_entity.type
_entity.pdbx_description
1 polymer ?
#
loop_
_entity_poly.entity_id
_entity_poly.type
_entity_poly.pdbx_seq_one_letter_code
_entity_poly.pdbx_strand_id
1 'polypeptide(L)'
;MFLKNIFIECVLLYFVMLNTSFVNTMTKQQIKNSGKILKKACISKNDVTEDQISDIDKGKFIEDKNVMCYIACVYSMSQVVKNNKFVHDAMVKQVDMMFPTEMRDAVKASIANCRGVAKNYKDICEASFWTAKCMYEFDPANFVFA
;
A
#
# COMPACT_ATOMS: atom_id res chain seq x y z
N MET A 1 42.68 21.79 -25.12
CA MET A 1 42.83 21.55 -23.66
C MET A 1 41.55 21.91 -22.89
N PHE A 2 40.97 23.10 -23.10
CA PHE A 2 39.72 23.56 -22.46
C PHE A 2 38.50 22.62 -22.59
N LEU A 3 38.18 22.12 -23.80
CA LEU A 3 37.01 21.24 -24.00
C LEU A 3 37.11 19.90 -23.24
N LYS A 4 38.34 19.40 -23.00
CA LYS A 4 38.56 18.12 -22.31
C LYS A 4 38.26 18.23 -20.82
N ASN A 5 38.58 19.38 -20.20
CA ASN A 5 38.24 19.66 -18.81
C ASN A 5 36.73 19.84 -18.64
N ILE A 6 36.05 20.56 -19.55
CA ILE A 6 34.59 20.72 -19.50
C ILE A 6 33.87 19.37 -19.60
N PHE A 7 34.33 18.48 -20.48
CA PHE A 7 33.76 17.14 -20.61
C PHE A 7 33.92 16.30 -19.33
N ILE A 8 35.09 16.37 -18.68
CA ILE A 8 35.35 15.66 -17.42
C ILE A 8 34.46 16.20 -16.29
N GLU A 9 34.30 17.52 -16.18
CA GLU A 9 33.41 18.14 -15.20
C GLU A 9 31.94 17.73 -15.40
N CYS A 10 31.46 17.71 -16.66
CA CYS A 10 30.10 17.26 -16.97
C CYS A 10 29.87 15.77 -16.67
N VAL A 11 30.87 14.91 -16.93
CA VAL A 11 30.79 13.47 -16.63
C VAL A 11 30.79 13.24 -15.11
N LEU A 12 31.59 13.99 -14.35
CA LEU A 12 31.60 13.93 -12.89
C LEU A 12 30.26 14.39 -12.30
N LEU A 13 29.70 15.49 -12.78
CA LEU A 13 28.37 15.98 -12.36
C LEU A 13 27.25 14.98 -12.68
N TYR A 14 27.29 14.36 -13.86
CA TYR A 14 26.34 13.31 -14.24
C TYR A 14 26.47 12.07 -13.34
N PHE A 15 27.70 11.67 -13.00
CA PHE A 15 27.94 10.56 -12.08
C PHE A 15 27.45 10.88 -10.66
N VAL A 16 27.65 12.11 -10.15
CA VAL A 16 27.11 12.53 -8.85
C VAL A 16 25.58 12.51 -8.84
N MET A 17 24.93 12.96 -9.91
CA MET A 17 23.45 12.92 -10.05
C MET A 17 22.91 11.49 -10.09
N LEU A 18 23.65 10.54 -10.69
CA LEU A 18 23.30 9.11 -10.67
C LEU A 18 23.45 8.47 -9.27
N ASN A 19 24.34 9.01 -8.42
CA ASN A 19 24.58 8.50 -7.07
C ASN A 19 23.63 9.07 -6.02
N THR A 20 22.95 10.19 -6.28
CA THR A 20 21.95 10.76 -5.37
C THR A 20 20.58 10.14 -5.57
N SER A 21 20.47 8.83 -5.37
CA SER A 21 19.17 8.18 -5.15
C SER A 21 18.70 8.49 -3.73
N PHE A 22 18.27 9.72 -3.46
CA PHE A 22 17.55 10.00 -2.21
C PHE A 22 16.22 9.23 -2.27
N VAL A 23 16.19 8.04 -1.67
CA VAL A 23 14.93 7.32 -1.40
C VAL A 23 14.24 8.06 -0.27
N ASN A 24 13.61 9.20 -0.60
CA ASN A 24 12.74 9.89 0.33
C ASN A 24 11.50 9.00 0.52
N THR A 25 11.37 8.42 1.71
CA THR A 25 10.16 7.69 2.10
C THR A 25 8.96 8.62 2.04
N MET A 26 7.78 8.11 1.69
CA MET A 26 6.61 8.98 1.56
C MET A 26 6.12 9.44 2.93
N THR A 27 5.65 10.68 3.03
CA THR A 27 4.91 11.18 4.20
C THR A 27 3.53 10.52 4.29
N LYS A 28 2.91 10.54 5.48
CA LYS A 28 1.50 10.09 5.68
C LYS A 28 0.54 10.74 4.66
N GLN A 29 0.71 12.03 4.38
CA GLN A 29 -0.12 12.75 3.43
C GLN A 29 0.05 12.24 1.99
N GLN A 30 1.29 11.92 1.60
CA GLN A 30 1.57 11.36 0.28
C GLN A 30 1.00 9.95 0.13
N ILE A 31 1.06 9.10 1.17
CA ILE A 31 0.39 7.78 1.15
C ILE A 31 -1.11 7.93 0.91
N LYS A 32 -1.77 8.81 1.67
CA LYS A 32 -3.21 9.10 1.50
C LYS A 32 -3.54 9.59 0.09
N ASN A 33 -2.69 10.45 -0.47
CA ASN A 33 -2.88 10.94 -1.84
C ASN A 33 -2.70 9.83 -2.89
N SER A 34 -1.75 8.91 -2.71
CA SER A 34 -1.61 7.74 -3.59
C SER A 34 -2.81 6.80 -3.49
N GLY A 35 -3.41 6.68 -2.30
CA GLY A 35 -4.64 5.91 -2.09
C GLY A 35 -5.81 6.39 -2.96
N LYS A 36 -5.94 7.70 -3.21
CA LYS A 36 -7.04 8.27 -4.02
C LYS A 36 -7.14 7.67 -5.43
N ILE A 37 -6.00 7.34 -6.04
CA ILE A 37 -5.97 6.73 -7.38
C ILE A 37 -6.55 5.31 -7.32
N LEU A 38 -6.13 4.52 -6.32
CA LEU A 38 -6.63 3.17 -6.09
C LEU A 38 -8.12 3.18 -5.76
N LYS A 39 -8.54 4.07 -4.87
CA LYS A 39 -9.94 4.27 -4.49
C LYS A 39 -10.83 4.54 -5.69
N LYS A 40 -10.49 5.53 -6.52
CA LYS A 40 -11.28 5.85 -7.72
C LYS A 40 -11.38 4.67 -8.68
N ALA A 41 -10.26 3.97 -8.91
CA ALA A 41 -10.24 2.81 -9.80
C ALA A 41 -11.08 1.64 -9.26
N CYS A 42 -11.03 1.39 -7.94
CA CYS A 42 -11.74 0.28 -7.32
C CYS A 42 -13.22 0.57 -7.07
N ILE A 43 -13.62 1.82 -6.83
CA ILE A 43 -15.03 2.25 -6.84
C ILE A 43 -15.68 1.87 -8.17
N SER A 44 -15.06 2.26 -9.29
CA SER A 44 -15.57 2.00 -10.63
C SER A 44 -15.67 0.51 -10.99
N LYS A 45 -14.94 -0.37 -10.30
CA LYS A 45 -14.88 -1.81 -10.59
C LYS A 45 -15.82 -2.65 -9.73
N ASN A 46 -16.26 -2.14 -8.59
CA ASN A 46 -16.98 -2.94 -7.59
C ASN A 46 -18.37 -2.39 -7.26
N ASP A 47 -18.82 -1.33 -7.94
CA ASP A 47 -20.17 -0.76 -7.73
C ASP A 47 -20.44 -0.42 -6.25
N VAL A 48 -19.49 0.30 -5.64
CA VAL A 48 -19.60 0.84 -4.28
C VAL A 48 -19.69 2.36 -4.33
N THR A 49 -20.40 2.96 -3.37
CA THR A 49 -20.39 4.41 -3.19
C THR A 49 -19.19 4.85 -2.36
N GLU A 50 -18.83 6.12 -2.44
CA GLU A 50 -17.74 6.68 -1.62
C GLU A 50 -18.05 6.60 -0.12
N ASP A 51 -19.32 6.75 0.27
CA ASP A 51 -19.77 6.68 1.66
C ASP A 51 -19.60 5.27 2.26
N GLN A 52 -19.74 4.22 1.45
CA GLN A 52 -19.56 2.84 1.92
C GLN A 52 -18.11 2.50 2.28
N ILE A 53 -17.13 3.25 1.76
CA ILE A 53 -15.70 2.93 1.89
C ILE A 53 -14.86 4.02 2.55
N SER A 54 -15.41 5.23 2.75
CA SER A 54 -14.67 6.41 3.22
C SER A 54 -14.17 6.31 4.67
N ASP A 55 -14.76 5.43 5.47
CA ASP A 55 -14.45 5.27 6.89
C ASP A 55 -13.78 3.92 7.21
N ILE A 56 -13.29 3.19 6.19
CA ILE A 56 -12.52 1.94 6.40
C ILE A 56 -11.27 2.21 7.23
N ASP A 57 -10.56 3.32 6.98
CA ASP A 57 -9.38 3.74 7.77
C ASP A 57 -9.72 4.17 9.21
N LYS A 58 -11.02 4.32 9.52
CA LYS A 58 -11.56 4.63 10.85
C LYS A 58 -12.23 3.42 11.51
N GLY A 59 -12.12 2.22 10.92
CA GLY A 59 -12.67 1.00 11.50
C GLY A 59 -14.12 0.69 11.14
N LYS A 60 -14.74 1.46 10.23
CA LYS A 60 -16.09 1.14 9.76
C LYS A 60 -16.02 0.19 8.57
N PHE A 61 -16.11 -1.09 8.89
CA PHE A 61 -16.12 -2.17 7.92
C PHE A 61 -17.55 -2.63 7.66
N ILE A 62 -18.11 -2.26 6.50
CA ILE A 62 -19.45 -2.70 6.09
C ILE A 62 -19.35 -4.11 5.51
N GLU A 63 -20.07 -5.06 6.10
CA GLU A 63 -20.11 -6.47 5.67
C GLU A 63 -21.00 -6.67 4.43
N ASP A 64 -20.67 -5.95 3.37
CA ASP A 64 -21.30 -6.03 2.06
C ASP A 64 -20.32 -6.60 1.03
N LYS A 65 -20.81 -7.42 0.09
CA LYS A 65 -19.96 -8.13 -0.86
C LYS A 65 -19.16 -7.19 -1.76
N ASN A 66 -19.76 -6.10 -2.22
CA ASN A 66 -19.11 -5.13 -3.08
C ASN A 66 -18.03 -4.37 -2.31
N VAL A 67 -18.27 -4.04 -1.04
CA VAL A 67 -17.26 -3.44 -0.14
C VAL A 67 -16.09 -4.39 0.11
N MET A 68 -16.35 -5.68 0.36
CA MET A 68 -15.30 -6.68 0.48
C MET A 68 -14.44 -6.77 -0.79
N CYS A 69 -15.07 -6.75 -1.96
CA CYS A 69 -14.37 -6.83 -3.24
C CYS A 69 -13.64 -5.52 -3.60
N TYR A 70 -14.13 -4.37 -3.13
CA TYR A 70 -13.39 -3.11 -3.17
C TYR A 70 -12.04 -3.24 -2.44
N ILE A 71 -12.03 -3.82 -1.23
CA ILE A 71 -10.79 -4.03 -0.47
C ILE A 71 -9.83 -4.97 -1.21
N ALA A 72 -10.35 -6.08 -1.75
CA ALA A 72 -9.55 -7.00 -2.57
C ALA A 72 -8.99 -6.32 -3.84
N CYS A 73 -9.75 -5.42 -4.46
CA CYS A 73 -9.29 -4.63 -5.60
C CYS A 73 -8.11 -3.74 -5.22
N VAL A 74 -8.17 -3.04 -4.09
CA VAL A 74 -7.08 -2.17 -3.60
C VAL A 74 -5.82 -3.00 -3.36
N TYR A 75 -5.93 -4.17 -2.72
CA TYR A 75 -4.80 -5.07 -2.51
C TYR A 75 -4.24 -5.67 -3.80
N SER A 76 -5.10 -5.97 -4.76
CA SER A 76 -4.67 -6.48 -6.07
C SER A 76 -3.94 -5.39 -6.87
N MET A 77 -4.45 -4.16 -6.87
CA MET A 77 -3.80 -3.03 -7.53
C MET A 77 -2.47 -2.66 -6.86
N SER A 78 -2.38 -2.83 -5.54
CA SER A 78 -1.14 -2.68 -4.77
C SER A 78 -0.17 -3.86 -4.91
N GLN A 79 -0.50 -4.86 -5.75
CA GLN A 79 0.33 -6.04 -6.02
C GLN A 79 0.62 -6.94 -4.81
N VAL A 80 -0.15 -6.78 -3.73
CA VAL A 80 -0.01 -7.61 -2.51
C VAL A 80 -0.92 -8.84 -2.54
N VAL A 81 -1.94 -8.82 -3.39
CA VAL A 81 -2.72 -9.98 -3.81
C VAL A 81 -2.39 -10.30 -5.27
N LYS A 82 -2.01 -11.55 -5.55
CA LYS A 82 -1.73 -12.06 -6.90
C LYS A 82 -2.35 -13.45 -7.04
N ASN A 83 -2.93 -13.74 -8.20
CA ASN A 83 -3.59 -15.04 -8.47
C ASN A 83 -4.55 -15.45 -7.34
N ASN A 84 -5.37 -14.50 -6.87
CA ASN A 84 -6.34 -14.71 -5.80
C ASN A 84 -5.75 -15.10 -4.43
N LYS A 85 -4.47 -14.78 -4.17
CA LYS A 85 -3.78 -15.11 -2.93
C LYS A 85 -2.93 -13.95 -2.44
N PHE A 86 -2.86 -13.78 -1.13
CA PHE A 86 -1.91 -12.85 -0.51
C PHE A 86 -0.47 -13.31 -0.71
N VAL A 87 0.39 -12.39 -1.14
CA VAL A 87 1.83 -12.59 -1.25
C VAL A 87 2.48 -11.81 -0.12
N HIS A 88 2.74 -12.48 1.00
CA HIS A 88 3.21 -11.85 2.24
C HIS A 88 4.48 -11.00 2.03
N ASP A 89 5.45 -11.51 1.28
CA ASP A 89 6.69 -10.76 1.00
C ASP A 89 6.42 -9.50 0.18
N ALA A 90 5.40 -9.51 -0.69
CA ALA A 90 4.97 -8.32 -1.40
C ALA A 90 4.31 -7.30 -0.48
N MET A 91 3.56 -7.74 0.55
CA MET A 91 3.00 -6.84 1.58
C MET A 91 4.12 -6.13 2.33
N VAL A 92 5.10 -6.88 2.83
CA VAL A 92 6.27 -6.31 3.55
C VAL A 92 7.03 -5.34 2.66
N LYS A 93 7.28 -5.71 1.40
CA LYS A 93 7.95 -4.84 0.43
C LYS A 93 7.14 -3.57 0.14
N GLN A 94 5.81 -3.67 0.04
CA GLN A 94 4.95 -2.50 -0.16
C GLN A 94 5.06 -1.52 1.01
N VAL A 95 5.15 -2.03 2.24
CA VAL A 95 5.40 -1.21 3.44
C VAL A 95 6.76 -0.51 3.34
N ASP A 96 7.81 -1.23 2.98
CA ASP A 96 9.16 -0.65 2.84
C ASP A 96 9.29 0.40 1.73
N MET A 97 8.47 0.32 0.69
CA MET A 97 8.48 1.29 -0.40
C MET A 97 7.61 2.52 -0.09
N MET A 98 6.45 2.33 0.55
CA MET A 98 5.46 3.40 0.70
C MET A 98 5.47 4.08 2.05
N PHE A 99 5.82 3.39 3.14
CA PHE A 99 5.59 3.92 4.48
C PHE A 99 6.79 4.72 5.02
N PRO A 100 6.54 5.80 5.78
CA PRO A 100 7.54 6.47 6.59
C PRO A 100 8.23 5.47 7.52
N THR A 101 9.53 5.66 7.78
CA THR A 101 10.33 4.73 8.57
C THR A 101 9.75 4.44 9.95
N GLU A 102 9.18 5.45 10.60
CA GLU A 102 8.58 5.38 11.94
C GLU A 102 7.29 4.54 11.99
N MET A 103 6.66 4.26 10.84
CA MET A 103 5.45 3.43 10.76
C MET A 103 5.72 1.99 10.33
N ARG A 104 6.87 1.71 9.70
CA ARG A 104 7.10 0.43 8.99
C ARG A 104 6.98 -0.76 9.93
N ASP A 105 7.61 -0.69 11.09
CA ASP A 105 7.65 -1.81 12.02
C ASP A 105 6.26 -2.11 12.58
N ALA A 106 5.49 -1.07 12.91
CA ALA A 106 4.10 -1.20 13.36
C ALA A 106 3.23 -1.87 12.28
N VAL A 107 3.29 -1.39 11.03
CA VAL A 107 2.49 -1.97 9.93
C VAL A 107 2.93 -3.39 9.59
N LYS A 108 4.24 -3.69 9.64
CA LYS A 108 4.76 -5.07 9.47
C LYS A 108 4.31 -5.98 10.60
N ALA A 109 4.22 -5.48 11.84
CA ALA A 109 3.68 -6.24 12.96
C ALA A 109 2.19 -6.58 12.75
N SER A 110 1.37 -5.65 12.24
CA SER A 110 -0.02 -5.94 11.86
C SER A 110 -0.11 -7.03 10.77
N ILE A 111 0.75 -6.96 9.75
CA ILE A 111 0.81 -7.98 8.68
C ILE A 111 1.17 -9.35 9.27
N ALA A 112 2.17 -9.41 10.16
CA ALA A 112 2.60 -10.65 10.79
C ALA A 112 1.51 -11.25 11.68
N ASN A 113 0.85 -10.42 12.50
CA ASN A 113 -0.26 -10.82 13.37
C ASN A 113 -1.44 -11.40 12.57
N CYS A 114 -1.77 -10.78 11.43
CA CYS A 114 -2.94 -11.14 10.63
C CYS A 114 -2.66 -12.16 9.51
N ARG A 115 -1.43 -12.70 9.41
CA ARG A 115 -1.01 -13.60 8.31
C ARG A 115 -1.89 -14.85 8.15
N GLY A 116 -2.52 -15.31 9.24
CA GLY A 116 -3.38 -16.49 9.25
C GLY A 116 -4.80 -16.25 8.72
N VAL A 117 -5.29 -15.01 8.77
CA VAL A 117 -6.71 -14.68 8.59
C VAL A 117 -7.23 -15.12 7.22
N ALA A 118 -6.50 -14.79 6.16
CA ALA A 118 -6.89 -15.10 4.79
C ALA A 118 -7.12 -16.60 4.53
N LYS A 119 -6.51 -17.51 5.31
CA LYS A 119 -6.65 -18.96 5.13
C LYS A 119 -8.04 -19.49 5.50
N ASN A 120 -8.81 -18.72 6.28
CA ASN A 120 -10.14 -19.09 6.72
C ASN A 120 -11.21 -18.86 5.65
N TYR A 121 -10.86 -18.21 4.53
CA TYR A 121 -11.81 -17.79 3.50
C TYR A 121 -11.36 -18.30 2.13
N LYS A 122 -12.30 -18.87 1.37
CA LYS A 122 -12.05 -19.30 -0.03
C LYS A 122 -12.13 -18.14 -1.01
N ASP A 123 -12.99 -17.18 -0.71
CA ASP A 123 -13.23 -16.01 -1.51
C ASP A 123 -12.22 -14.90 -1.18
N ILE A 124 -11.59 -14.31 -2.20
CA ILE A 124 -10.54 -13.30 -1.98
C ILE A 124 -11.10 -11.99 -1.42
N CYS A 125 -12.35 -11.65 -1.70
CA CYS A 125 -12.99 -10.46 -1.18
C CYS A 125 -13.18 -10.60 0.33
N GLU A 126 -13.72 -11.74 0.78
CA GLU A 126 -13.83 -12.05 2.21
C GLU A 126 -12.46 -12.10 2.87
N ALA A 127 -11.51 -12.85 2.29
CA ALA A 127 -10.15 -12.95 2.81
C ALA A 127 -9.51 -11.56 2.98
N SER A 128 -9.69 -10.68 2.00
CA SER A 128 -9.15 -9.32 2.02
C SER A 128 -9.82 -8.44 3.07
N PHE A 129 -11.15 -8.49 3.15
CA PHE A 129 -11.91 -7.75 4.14
C PHE A 129 -11.52 -8.11 5.57
N TRP A 130 -11.51 -9.40 5.91
CA TRP A 130 -11.19 -9.84 7.27
C TRP A 130 -9.72 -9.63 7.62
N THR A 131 -8.81 -9.74 6.64
CA THR A 131 -7.40 -9.40 6.84
C THR A 131 -7.22 -7.90 7.12
N ALA A 132 -7.89 -7.03 6.37
CA ALA A 132 -7.85 -5.58 6.59
C ALA A 132 -8.42 -5.22 7.97
N LYS A 133 -9.56 -5.80 8.34
CA LYS A 133 -10.20 -5.60 9.64
C LYS A 133 -9.31 -6.05 10.80
N CYS A 134 -8.66 -7.21 10.69
CA CYS A 134 -7.67 -7.66 11.66
C CYS A 134 -6.49 -6.66 11.82
N MET A 135 -5.97 -6.12 10.72
CA MET A 135 -4.87 -5.16 10.78
C MET A 135 -5.28 -3.85 11.46
N TYR A 136 -6.50 -3.39 11.19
CA TYR A 136 -7.09 -2.25 11.88
C TYR A 136 -7.26 -2.54 13.37
N GLU A 137 -7.85 -3.67 13.75
CA GLU A 137 -8.09 -4.03 15.15
C GLU A 137 -6.80 -4.21 15.95
N PHE A 138 -5.73 -4.69 15.31
CA PHE A 138 -4.42 -4.85 15.95
C PHE A 138 -3.71 -3.51 16.21
N ASP A 139 -3.74 -2.59 15.24
CA ASP A 139 -3.14 -1.26 15.38
C ASP A 139 -3.92 -0.18 14.62
N PRO A 140 -5.00 0.36 15.23
CA PRO A 140 -5.83 1.39 14.60
C PRO A 140 -5.06 2.68 14.30
N ALA A 141 -4.02 2.98 15.08
CA ALA A 141 -3.28 4.24 14.98
C ALA A 141 -2.37 4.30 13.75
N ASN A 142 -1.88 3.14 13.31
CA ASN A 142 -1.01 3.03 12.12
C ASN A 142 -1.70 2.40 10.91
N PHE A 143 -2.97 2.00 11.04
CA PHE A 143 -3.76 1.53 9.91
C PHE A 143 -4.08 2.66 8.92
N VAL A 144 -3.81 2.41 7.64
CA VAL A 144 -4.12 3.33 6.54
C VAL A 144 -4.73 2.51 5.40
N PHE A 145 -5.85 2.99 4.86
CA PHE A 145 -6.51 2.37 3.72
C PHE A 145 -6.84 3.41 2.64
N ALA A 146 -6.98 2.92 1.41
CA ALA A 146 -7.26 3.74 0.23
C ALA A 146 -8.73 4.12 0.10
#